data_AF-A0A3B8YXA5-F1
#
_entry.id   AF-A0A3B8YXA5-F1
#
_cell.length_a   1.000
_cell.length_b   1.000
_cell.length_c   1.000
_cell.angle_alpha   90.00
_cell.angle_beta   90.00
_cell.angle_gamma   90.00
#
_symmetry.space_group_name_H-M   'P 1'
#
loop_
_entity.id
_entity.type
_entity.pdbx_description
1 polymer ?
#
loop_
_entity_poly.entity_id
_entity_poly.type
_entity_poly.pdbx_seq_one_letter_code
_entity_poly.pdbx_strand_id
1 'polypeptide(L)'
;MQTQISSETETPSGTGSFFSDLADRVLAGGIPTREEAHRILSTPLEEMEDLLAAALRIREKRWGRGVKICMLQNARSGLCPEDCNYCSQSKVSTAEIETYTLMQRGQLIQG
;
A
#
# COMPACT_ATOMS: atom_id res chain seq x y z
N MET A 1 35.65 17.51 1.48
CA MET A 1 35.56 18.43 0.32
C MET A 1 35.88 17.59 -0.89
N GLN A 2 35.00 17.19 -1.81
CA GLN A 2 33.60 17.48 -2.14
C GLN A 2 33.02 16.18 -2.71
N THR A 3 31.81 15.79 -2.30
CA THR A 3 31.05 14.77 -3.03
C THR A 3 30.30 15.53 -4.13
N GLN A 4 30.70 15.32 -5.37
CA GLN A 4 30.05 15.91 -6.54
C GLN A 4 28.67 15.25 -6.70
N ILE A 5 27.62 16.02 -6.43
CA ILE A 5 26.27 15.73 -6.87
C ILE A 5 26.20 16.21 -8.32
N SER A 6 26.29 15.28 -9.26
CA SER A 6 25.96 15.56 -10.66
C SER A 6 24.46 15.80 -10.73
N SER A 7 24.10 17.06 -10.91
CA SER A 7 22.77 17.55 -11.21
C SER A 7 22.47 17.33 -12.70
N GLU A 8 21.67 16.33 -13.03
CA GLU A 8 20.96 16.30 -14.32
C GLU A 8 19.58 15.68 -14.09
N THR A 9 18.64 16.52 -13.65
CA THR A 9 17.20 16.29 -13.85
C THR A 9 16.64 17.49 -14.58
N GLU A 10 16.84 17.50 -15.90
CA GLU A 10 15.95 18.20 -16.81
C GLU A 10 15.05 17.15 -17.47
N THR A 11 13.82 17.03 -16.99
CA THR A 11 12.72 16.50 -17.79
C THR A 11 11.79 17.67 -18.10
N PRO A 12 11.52 17.96 -19.38
CA PRO A 12 10.81 19.17 -19.76
C PRO A 12 9.34 19.15 -19.37
N SER A 13 8.88 20.36 -19.07
CA SER A 13 7.51 20.83 -19.00
C SER A 13 6.57 20.31 -20.10
N GLY A 14 5.39 19.83 -19.69
CA GLY A 14 4.12 20.15 -20.37
C GLY A 14 3.65 19.21 -21.48
N THR A 15 3.29 17.97 -21.15
CA THR A 15 2.24 17.16 -21.81
C THR A 15 1.77 16.14 -20.76
N GLY A 16 0.46 15.90 -20.61
CA GLY A 16 -0.06 15.04 -19.53
C GLY A 16 0.63 13.67 -19.51
N SER A 17 1.18 13.28 -18.35
CA SER A 17 1.67 11.92 -18.14
C SER A 17 0.51 10.93 -18.24
N PHE A 18 0.77 9.71 -18.72
CA PHE A 18 -0.22 8.62 -18.76
C PHE A 18 -1.02 8.49 -17.45
N PHE A 19 -0.34 8.65 -16.30
CA PHE A 19 -0.98 8.58 -14.99
C PHE A 19 -1.91 9.75 -14.68
N SER A 20 -1.59 10.95 -15.18
CA SER A 20 -2.45 12.12 -15.03
C SER A 20 -3.77 11.92 -15.77
N ASP A 21 -3.71 11.47 -17.02
CA ASP A 21 -4.91 11.24 -17.85
C ASP A 21 -5.77 10.10 -17.27
N LEU A 22 -5.12 9.05 -16.78
CA LEU A 22 -5.79 7.96 -16.09
C LEU A 22 -6.49 8.44 -14.82
N ALA A 23 -5.84 9.30 -14.02
CA ALA A 23 -6.43 9.87 -12.83
C ALA A 23 -7.64 10.75 -13.14
N ASP A 24 -7.59 11.58 -14.18
CA ASP A 24 -8.73 12.40 -14.61
C ASP A 24 -9.93 11.53 -14.98
N ARG A 25 -9.69 10.45 -15.74
CA ARG A 25 -10.76 9.51 -16.11
C ARG A 25 -11.33 8.76 -14.90
N VAL A 26 -10.49 8.34 -13.95
CA VAL A 26 -10.95 7.69 -12.71
C VAL A 26 -11.74 8.66 -11.81
N LEU A 27 -11.33 9.92 -11.75
CA LEU A 27 -12.06 10.96 -11.03
C LEU A 27 -13.42 11.26 -11.67
N ALA A 28 -13.52 11.14 -12.99
CA ALA A 28 -14.77 11.20 -13.74
C ALA A 28 -15.66 9.94 -13.61
N GLY A 29 -15.22 8.91 -12.87
CA GLY A 29 -15.95 7.67 -12.65
C GLY A 29 -15.61 6.53 -13.61
N GLY A 30 -14.62 6.72 -14.47
CA GLY A 30 -14.08 5.64 -15.30
C GLY A 30 -13.32 4.59 -14.48
N ILE A 31 -13.21 3.40 -15.04
CA ILE A 31 -12.50 2.26 -14.42
C ILE A 31 -11.28 1.95 -15.30
N PRO A 32 -10.08 1.78 -14.73
CA PRO A 32 -8.91 1.36 -15.50
C PRO A 32 -9.15 0.03 -16.18
N THR A 33 -8.68 -0.12 -17.42
CA THR A 33 -8.72 -1.43 -18.10
C THR A 33 -7.72 -2.40 -17.45
N ARG A 34 -7.81 -3.69 -17.83
CA ARG A 34 -6.85 -4.70 -17.36
C ARG A 34 -5.43 -4.37 -17.81
N GLU A 35 -5.26 -3.89 -19.03
CA GLU A 35 -3.98 -3.50 -19.62
C GLU A 35 -3.39 -2.28 -18.90
N GLU A 36 -4.22 -1.29 -18.58
CA GLU A 36 -3.81 -0.11 -17.81
C GLU A 36 -3.43 -0.49 -16.37
N ALA A 37 -4.16 -1.41 -15.74
CA ALA A 37 -3.81 -1.94 -14.43
C ALA A 37 -2.45 -2.68 -14.46
N HIS A 38 -2.20 -3.48 -15.50
CA HIS A 38 -0.88 -4.09 -15.71
C HIS A 38 0.21 -3.05 -15.93
N ARG A 39 -0.06 -1.97 -16.67
CA ARG A 39 0.88 -0.88 -16.87
C ARG A 39 1.26 -0.21 -15.55
N ILE A 40 0.30 0.04 -14.66
CA ILE A 40 0.55 0.57 -13.32
C ILE A 40 1.50 -0.36 -12.53
N LEU A 41 1.24 -1.67 -12.55
CA LEU A 41 2.08 -2.64 -11.83
C LEU A 41 3.50 -2.73 -12.38
N SER A 42 3.68 -2.46 -13.68
CA SER A 42 4.97 -2.50 -14.38
C SER A 42 5.56 -1.10 -14.61
N THR A 43 5.28 -0.15 -13.72
CA THR A 43 5.78 1.24 -13.83
C THR A 43 7.30 1.29 -13.58
N PRO A 44 8.10 1.82 -14.54
CA PRO A 44 9.52 2.06 -14.36
C PRO A 44 9.78 3.06 -13.22
N LEU A 45 10.95 2.99 -12.60
CA LEU A 45 11.28 3.85 -11.46
C LEU A 45 11.28 5.33 -11.84
N GLU A 46 11.65 5.65 -13.08
CA GLU A 46 11.71 6.98 -13.66
C GLU A 46 10.34 7.67 -13.75
N GLU A 47 9.26 6.88 -13.80
CA GLU A 47 7.87 7.37 -13.87
C GLU A 47 7.15 7.28 -12.50
N MET A 48 7.85 6.87 -11.44
CA MET A 48 7.24 6.63 -10.12
C MET A 48 6.66 7.92 -9.52
N GLU A 49 7.31 9.07 -9.73
CA GLU A 49 6.84 10.36 -9.23
C GLU A 49 5.47 10.74 -9.83
N ASP A 50 5.29 10.52 -11.14
CA ASP A 50 4.03 10.78 -11.84
C ASP A 50 2.90 9.86 -11.34
N LEU A 51 3.21 8.57 -11.16
CA LEU A 51 2.26 7.60 -10.61
C LEU A 51 1.80 8.01 -9.20
N LEU A 52 2.74 8.37 -8.33
CA LEU A 52 2.45 8.80 -6.96
C LEU A 52 1.66 10.11 -6.94
N ALA A 53 2.00 11.08 -7.80
CA ALA A 53 1.28 12.34 -7.92
C ALA A 53 -0.17 12.12 -8.38
N ALA A 54 -0.38 11.26 -9.38
CA ALA A 54 -1.71 10.88 -9.86
C ALA A 54 -2.54 10.17 -8.78
N ALA A 55 -1.94 9.20 -8.07
CA ALA A 55 -2.60 8.49 -6.98
C ALA A 55 -2.98 9.42 -5.82
N LEU A 56 -2.12 10.38 -5.48
CA LEU A 56 -2.39 11.38 -4.45
C LEU A 56 -3.59 12.27 -4.82
N ARG A 57 -3.69 12.73 -6.07
CA ARG A 57 -4.85 13.51 -6.55
C ARG A 57 -6.16 12.76 -6.34
N ILE A 58 -6.20 11.47 -6.69
CA ILE A 58 -7.37 10.62 -6.49
C ILE A 58 -7.68 10.50 -4.99
N ARG A 59 -6.67 10.19 -4.17
CA ARG A 59 -6.81 10.02 -2.72
C ARG A 59 -7.37 11.28 -2.07
N GLU A 60 -6.81 12.45 -2.37
CA GLU A 60 -7.22 13.73 -1.78
C GLU A 60 -8.63 14.12 -2.19
N LYS A 61 -9.02 13.91 -3.44
CA LYS A 61 -10.37 14.23 -3.91
C LYS A 61 -11.45 13.36 -3.24
N ARG A 62 -11.13 12.10 -2.92
CA ARG A 62 -12.08 11.12 -2.37
C ARG A 62 -12.09 11.08 -0.84
N TRP A 63 -10.92 11.19 -0.19
CA TRP A 63 -10.76 11.01 1.26
C TRP A 63 -10.02 12.15 1.97
N GLY A 64 -9.58 13.18 1.23
CA GLY A 64 -8.80 14.27 1.79
C GLY A 64 -7.46 13.79 2.36
N ARG A 65 -6.95 14.48 3.37
CA ARG A 65 -5.66 14.17 4.03
C ARG A 65 -5.81 13.51 5.40
N GLY A 66 -7.04 13.25 5.85
CA GLY A 66 -7.30 12.55 7.10
C GLY A 66 -6.77 11.11 7.07
N VAL A 67 -6.37 10.61 8.24
CA VAL A 67 -5.99 9.21 8.45
C VAL A 67 -6.90 8.60 9.50
N LYS A 68 -7.38 7.38 9.24
CA LYS A 68 -8.15 6.60 10.22
C LYS A 68 -7.20 5.67 10.96
N ILE A 69 -7.11 5.83 12.27
CA ILE A 69 -6.34 4.93 13.12
C ILE A 69 -7.24 3.76 13.52
N CYS A 70 -6.79 2.54 13.19
CA CYS A 70 -7.42 1.30 13.58
C CYS A 70 -6.44 0.52 14.45
N MET A 71 -6.79 0.29 15.72
CA MET A 71 -6.03 -0.60 16.59
C MET A 71 -6.50 -2.04 16.32
N LEU A 72 -5.56 -2.92 15.99
CA LEU A 72 -5.81 -4.33 15.77
C LEU A 72 -5.20 -5.11 16.94
N GLN A 73 -6.02 -5.93 17.59
CA GLN A 73 -5.61 -6.83 18.67
C GLN A 73 -5.93 -8.26 18.26
N ASN A 74 -4.95 -9.14 18.39
CA ASN A 74 -5.16 -10.56 18.17
C ASN A 74 -6.07 -11.11 19.28
N ALA A 75 -7.14 -11.80 18.89
CA ALA A 75 -7.97 -12.52 19.86
C ALA A 75 -7.38 -13.91 20.22
N ARG A 76 -6.48 -14.43 19.38
CA ARG A 76 -5.78 -15.71 19.49
C ARG A 76 -4.45 -15.59 18.76
N SER A 77 -3.43 -16.34 19.17
CA SER A 77 -2.11 -16.30 18.51
C SER A 77 -1.42 -17.67 18.46
N GLY A 78 -0.68 -17.94 17.39
CA GLY A 78 0.25 -19.08 17.26
C GLY A 78 -0.37 -20.48 17.13
N LEU A 79 -1.68 -20.58 16.95
CA LEU A 79 -2.39 -21.86 16.95
C LEU A 79 -3.24 -22.08 15.68
N CYS A 80 -2.85 -21.50 14.55
CA CYS A 80 -3.57 -21.70 13.29
C CYS A 80 -3.25 -23.10 12.73
N PRO A 81 -4.25 -23.92 12.39
CA PRO A 81 -4.02 -25.27 11.84
C PRO A 81 -3.48 -25.26 10.41
N GLU A 82 -3.48 -24.11 9.74
CA GLU A 82 -3.02 -23.95 8.36
C GLU A 82 -1.48 -23.97 8.26
N ASP A 83 -0.96 -24.46 7.14
CA ASP A 83 0.48 -24.53 6.79
C ASP A 83 0.95 -23.39 5.88
N CYS A 84 0.43 -22.18 6.09
CA CYS A 84 0.85 -21.00 5.33
C CYS A 84 2.32 -20.63 5.62
N ASN A 85 3.23 -20.93 4.69
CA ASN A 85 4.69 -20.74 4.85
C ASN A 85 5.14 -19.28 5.12
N TYR A 86 4.33 -18.29 4.77
CA TYR A 86 4.63 -16.87 5.03
C TYR A 86 4.09 -16.38 6.38
N CYS A 87 3.30 -17.19 7.10
CA CYS A 87 2.56 -16.77 8.28
C CYS A 87 3.24 -17.26 9.57
N SER A 88 3.56 -16.35 10.48
CA SER A 88 4.14 -16.69 11.80
C SER A 88 3.20 -17.50 12.69
N GLN A 89 1.89 -17.47 12.43
CA GLN A 89 0.89 -18.19 13.23
C GLN A 89 0.59 -19.61 12.70
N SER A 90 1.21 -20.00 11.59
CA SER A 90 1.02 -21.31 10.95
C SER A 90 1.49 -22.46 11.84
N LYS A 91 0.85 -23.64 11.74
CA LYS A 91 1.26 -24.86 12.45
C LYS A 91 2.69 -25.31 12.17
N VAL A 92 3.25 -24.93 11.01
CA VAL A 92 4.62 -25.30 10.59
C VAL A 92 5.64 -24.17 10.86
N SER A 93 5.19 -23.03 11.39
CA SER A 93 6.07 -21.90 11.65
C SER A 93 6.95 -22.15 12.87
N THR A 94 8.21 -21.69 12.79
CA THR A 94 9.16 -21.68 13.91
C THR A 94 9.44 -20.26 14.41
N ALA A 95 8.66 -19.27 13.95
CA ALA A 95 8.81 -17.89 14.37
C ALA A 95 8.52 -17.73 15.88
N GLU A 96 9.32 -16.91 16.55
CA GLU A 96 9.14 -16.60 17.95
C GLU A 96 7.98 -15.60 18.12
N ILE A 97 6.80 -16.11 18.47
CA ILE A 97 5.61 -15.32 18.76
C ILE A 97 4.94 -15.79 20.06
N GLU A 98 4.29 -14.86 20.75
CA GLU A 98 3.46 -15.21 21.89
C GLU A 98 2.30 -16.12 21.43
N THR A 99 2.13 -17.26 22.10
CA THR A 99 1.13 -18.27 21.71
C THR A 99 0.09 -18.39 22.82
N TYR A 100 -1.17 -18.17 22.48
CA TYR A 100 -2.29 -18.23 23.41
C TYR A 100 -3.59 -18.60 22.71
N THR A 101 -4.49 -19.22 23.48
CA THR A 101 -5.83 -19.58 23.02
C THR A 101 -6.72 -18.36 22.87
N LEU A 102 -7.96 -18.55 22.43
CA LEU A 102 -8.91 -17.45 22.30
C LEU A 102 -9.07 -16.72 23.65
N MET A 103 -8.81 -15.42 23.65
CA MET A 103 -8.95 -14.56 24.82
C MET A 103 -10.37 -14.61 25.37
N GLN A 104 -10.49 -14.47 26.69
CA GLN A 104 -11.81 -14.41 27.32
C GLN A 104 -12.51 -13.10 26.93
N ARG A 105 -13.84 -13.15 26.86
CA ARG A 105 -14.68 -11.99 26.48
C ARG A 105 -14.34 -10.72 27.25
N GLY A 106 -14.08 -10.85 28.56
CA GLY A 106 -13.72 -9.71 29.41
C GLY A 106 -12.42 -9.02 28.97
N GLN A 107 -11.42 -9.80 28.54
CA GLN A 107 -10.14 -9.27 28.05
C GLN A 107 -10.32 -8.55 26.71
N LEU A 108 -11.10 -9.13 25.78
CA LEU A 108 -11.35 -8.53 24.46
C LEU A 108 -12.07 -7.18 24.53
N ILE A 109 -12.92 -6.96 25.54
CA ILE A 109 -13.67 -5.71 25.70
C ILE A 109 -12.82 -4.62 26.36
N GLN A 110 -11.84 -5.01 27.18
CA GLN A 110 -10.97 -4.04 27.86
C GLN A 110 -9.99 -3.35 26.90
N GLY A 111 -9.71 -3.98 25.74
CA GLY A 111 -8.71 -3.52 24.78
C GLY A 111 -7.30 -3.90 25.22
#